data_AF-A0A952BWT8-F1
#
_entry.id   AF-A0A952BWT8-F1
#
_cell.length_a   1.000
_cell.length_b   1.000
_cell.length_c   1.000
_cell.angle_alpha   90.00
_cell.angle_beta   90.00
_cell.angle_gamma   90.00
#
_symmetry.space_group_name_H-M   'P 1'
#
loop_
_entity.id
_entity.type
_entity.pdbx_description
1 polymer ?
#
loop_
_entity_poly.entity_id
_entity_poly.type
_entity_poly.pdbx_seq_one_letter_code
_entity_poly.pdbx_strand_id
1 'polypeptide(L)'
;DQENAEENRKLFEGLKISTNRQAMALQGTRPVIFLSFKDCKASNWADMQSMIHGLLIRTAEQFKPCFQKEASHALASIQAVLSKQASYEEYCNFLPHLSFLCSQNNEDFPLILIDEYDVPLQTAWVYGYYEEAISFFRNFFSAAFKDNPYLWRGVMTGCLRISKESIFTGLNNLEVSSVVSRGFSSHFGLSQAEVKTLLLQYGYEGKAEAVEKWYNGYIFGNSLVYNPWSILNFLKHGLLKAYWVNTSSNDMVYSLLQKSSPDSKRMLEDLIAHKSIEVPLLEHTVFDLIDKDANNLWNFLYFTGYLKAESVLYPEDGELPKAQFKIPNQEVLIIFKNSILYWFQESEGYESLKHLQTYLKNGDGESFTLLFERLVSNSLSYFDVSGNEPERFYHAFTLGLIVSFSDTWHIRSNREAGIGRCDILMIPKNPDHFGVVIELKTFHPKFEKDLREAAQKAMQQIEDRQYAKELINQGCQKVLKIGAGFMGKQVDILFEACH
;
A
#
# COMPACT_ATOMS: atom_id res chain seq x y z
N ASP A 1 20.38 -11.22 25.03
CA ASP A 1 21.77 -11.53 25.40
C ASP A 1 21.76 -12.10 26.82
N GLN A 2 22.38 -13.27 27.00
CA GLN A 2 22.47 -13.97 28.28
C GLN A 2 23.59 -13.40 29.15
N GLU A 3 24.70 -12.95 28.57
CA GLU A 3 25.85 -12.42 29.32
C GLU A 3 25.48 -11.11 30.04
N ASN A 4 24.71 -10.26 29.36
CA ASN A 4 24.25 -8.98 29.88
C ASN A 4 22.79 -9.03 30.39
N ALA A 5 22.31 -10.19 30.84
CA ALA A 5 20.89 -10.38 31.18
C ALA A 5 20.39 -9.37 32.24
N GLU A 6 21.11 -9.19 33.35
CA GLU A 6 20.71 -8.26 34.41
C GLU A 6 20.74 -6.79 33.98
N GLU A 7 21.76 -6.39 33.21
CA GLU A 7 21.88 -5.02 32.72
C GLU A 7 20.78 -4.71 31.69
N ASN A 8 20.56 -5.60 30.74
CA ASN A 8 19.51 -5.47 29.74
C ASN A 8 18.11 -5.47 30.35
N ARG A 9 17.92 -6.10 31.52
CA ARG A 9 16.64 -6.09 32.22
C ARG A 9 16.21 -4.67 32.61
N LYS A 10 17.17 -3.79 32.90
CA LYS A 10 16.92 -2.38 33.25
C LYS A 10 16.34 -1.57 32.10
N LEU A 11 16.60 -1.97 30.85
CA LEU A 11 16.05 -1.31 29.65
C LEU A 11 14.52 -1.34 29.60
N PHE A 12 13.89 -2.26 30.35
CA PHE A 12 12.44 -2.41 30.39
C PHE A 12 11.79 -1.72 31.59
N GLU A 13 12.57 -1.12 32.49
CA GLU A 13 12.04 -0.43 33.67
C GLU A 13 11.06 0.69 33.29
N GLY A 14 9.92 0.74 34.00
CA GLY A 14 8.85 1.70 33.73
C GLY A 14 7.99 1.40 32.49
N LEU A 15 8.37 0.42 31.65
CA LEU A 15 7.58 0.03 30.48
C LEU A 15 6.51 -1.00 30.83
N LYS A 16 5.40 -1.00 30.08
CA LYS A 16 4.28 -1.95 30.27
C LYS A 16 4.73 -3.41 30.29
N ILE A 17 5.72 -3.77 29.46
CA ILE A 17 6.24 -5.14 29.37
C ILE A 17 6.91 -5.63 30.67
N SER A 18 7.48 -4.73 31.48
CA SER A 18 8.10 -5.12 32.76
C SER A 18 7.11 -5.66 33.79
N THR A 19 5.81 -5.35 33.60
CA THR A 19 4.74 -5.91 34.44
C THR A 19 4.36 -7.35 34.05
N ASN A 20 4.75 -7.80 32.86
CA ASN A 20 4.46 -9.16 32.39
C ASN A 20 5.49 -10.16 32.92
N ARG A 21 5.14 -10.85 34.01
CA ARG A 21 6.03 -11.81 34.68
C ARG A 21 6.50 -12.96 33.76
N GLN A 22 5.64 -13.44 32.87
CA GLN A 22 5.99 -14.55 31.97
C GLN A 22 7.01 -14.11 30.92
N ALA A 23 6.80 -12.95 30.30
CA ALA A 23 7.74 -12.39 29.34
C ALA A 23 9.10 -12.07 30.00
N MET A 24 9.07 -11.44 31.17
CA MET A 24 10.28 -11.09 31.90
C MET A 24 11.04 -12.32 32.42
N ALA A 25 10.39 -13.47 32.60
CA ALA A 25 11.05 -14.73 32.96
C ALA A 25 11.82 -15.37 31.79
N LEU A 26 11.52 -15.00 30.54
CA LEU A 26 12.24 -15.45 29.34
C LEU A 26 13.42 -14.53 28.97
N GLN A 27 13.50 -13.35 29.58
CA GLN A 27 14.54 -12.39 29.26
C GLN A 27 15.91 -12.96 29.65
N GLY A 28 16.83 -12.97 28.69
CA GLY A 28 18.21 -13.41 28.92
C GLY A 28 18.35 -14.91 29.21
N THR A 29 17.35 -15.76 28.93
CA THR A 29 17.44 -17.20 29.22
C THR A 29 17.93 -18.04 28.04
N ARG A 30 17.79 -17.58 26.79
CA ARG A 30 18.13 -18.37 25.60
C ARG A 30 18.90 -17.56 24.55
N PRO A 31 19.71 -18.22 23.70
CA PRO A 31 20.28 -17.58 22.51
C PRO A 31 19.17 -17.14 21.53
N VAL A 32 19.38 -16.02 20.84
CA VAL A 32 18.44 -15.47 19.86
C VAL A 32 19.15 -15.26 18.54
N ILE A 33 18.84 -16.10 17.54
CA ILE A 33 19.35 -15.95 16.17
C ILE A 33 18.39 -15.01 15.43
N PHE A 34 18.86 -13.80 15.13
CA PHE A 34 18.08 -12.79 14.41
C PHE A 34 18.62 -12.60 12.99
N LEU A 35 17.74 -12.74 11.99
CA LEU A 35 18.02 -12.47 10.58
C LEU A 35 17.04 -11.42 10.08
N SER A 36 17.54 -10.32 9.52
CA SER A 36 16.71 -9.34 8.80
C SER A 36 17.10 -9.31 7.34
N PHE A 37 16.13 -9.59 6.47
CA PHE A 37 16.32 -9.61 5.02
C PHE A 37 16.04 -8.26 4.35
N LYS A 38 15.86 -7.19 5.14
CA LYS A 38 15.52 -5.83 4.66
C LYS A 38 16.43 -5.27 3.58
N ASP A 39 17.72 -5.63 3.67
CA ASP A 39 18.77 -5.15 2.79
C ASP A 39 18.99 -6.09 1.60
N CYS A 40 18.37 -7.26 1.55
CA CYS A 40 18.51 -8.23 0.45
C CYS A 40 17.68 -7.78 -0.75
N LYS A 41 18.22 -6.82 -1.50
CA LYS A 41 17.61 -6.23 -2.71
C LYS A 41 18.64 -6.20 -3.84
N ALA A 42 18.44 -6.98 -4.89
CA ALA A 42 19.35 -7.07 -6.03
C ALA A 42 18.59 -7.19 -7.36
N SER A 43 19.22 -6.81 -8.47
CA SER A 43 18.60 -6.91 -9.80
C SER A 43 18.79 -8.27 -10.47
N ASN A 44 19.57 -9.17 -9.87
CA ASN A 44 19.78 -10.54 -10.34
C ASN A 44 20.04 -11.51 -9.17
N TRP A 45 19.89 -12.81 -9.44
CA TRP A 45 20.01 -13.86 -8.42
C TRP A 45 21.42 -13.98 -7.82
N ALA A 46 22.48 -13.84 -8.61
CA ALA A 46 23.86 -13.99 -8.12
C ALA A 46 24.22 -12.92 -7.08
N ASP A 47 23.79 -11.68 -7.32
CA ASP A 47 23.97 -10.58 -6.35
C ASP A 47 23.08 -10.79 -5.12
N MET A 48 21.84 -11.25 -5.29
CA MET A 48 20.95 -11.60 -4.17
C MET A 48 21.59 -12.67 -3.27
N GLN A 49 22.13 -13.74 -3.85
CA GLN A 49 22.85 -14.79 -3.12
C GLN A 49 24.04 -14.20 -2.35
N SER A 50 24.82 -13.31 -2.97
CA SER A 50 25.95 -12.65 -2.32
C SER A 50 25.51 -11.83 -1.10
N MET A 51 24.37 -11.15 -1.17
CA MET A 51 23.80 -10.41 -0.03
C MET A 51 23.32 -11.34 1.08
N ILE A 52 22.63 -12.43 0.74
CA ILE A 52 22.20 -13.46 1.68
C ILE A 52 23.43 -14.07 2.38
N HIS A 53 24.44 -14.48 1.63
CA HIS A 53 25.68 -15.03 2.20
C HIS A 53 26.34 -14.03 3.15
N GLY A 54 26.39 -12.74 2.79
CA GLY A 54 26.89 -11.68 3.67
C GLY A 54 26.09 -11.55 4.97
N LEU A 55 24.77 -11.68 4.93
CA LEU A 55 23.90 -11.70 6.11
C LEU A 55 24.19 -12.93 6.99
N LEU A 56 24.29 -14.12 6.41
CA LEU A 56 24.58 -15.35 7.13
C LEU A 56 25.97 -15.31 7.79
N ILE A 57 26.97 -14.77 7.10
CA ILE A 57 28.31 -14.56 7.65
C ILE A 57 28.23 -13.65 8.88
N ARG A 58 27.69 -12.44 8.76
CA ARG A 58 27.57 -11.50 9.89
C ARG A 58 26.83 -12.11 11.08
N THR A 59 25.84 -12.95 10.81
CA THR A 59 25.10 -13.67 11.84
C THR A 59 26.00 -14.69 12.52
N ALA A 60 26.66 -15.59 11.77
CA ALA A 60 27.59 -16.56 12.33
C ALA A 60 28.74 -15.92 13.13
N GLU A 61 29.20 -14.73 12.73
CA GLU A 61 30.23 -13.99 13.46
C GLU A 61 29.80 -13.61 14.87
N GLN A 62 28.53 -13.26 15.09
CA GLN A 62 27.97 -12.94 16.41
C GLN A 62 27.98 -14.16 17.34
N PHE A 63 27.92 -15.37 16.77
CA PHE A 63 27.92 -16.62 17.51
C PHE A 63 29.27 -17.33 17.54
N LYS A 64 30.36 -16.70 17.05
CA LYS A 64 31.72 -17.24 17.17
C LYS A 64 32.09 -17.68 18.59
N PRO A 65 31.74 -16.95 19.67
CA PRO A 65 31.99 -17.40 21.04
C PRO A 65 31.30 -18.73 21.38
N CYS A 66 30.22 -19.07 20.66
CA CYS A 66 29.52 -20.33 20.84
C CYS A 66 30.18 -21.52 20.12
N PHE A 67 31.22 -21.31 19.32
CA PHE A 67 31.84 -22.41 18.58
C PHE A 67 32.81 -23.15 19.50
N GLN A 68 32.40 -24.34 19.94
CA GLN A 68 33.27 -25.24 20.69
C GLN A 68 34.46 -25.68 19.84
N LYS A 69 35.55 -26.07 20.51
CA LYS A 69 36.77 -26.56 19.83
C LYS A 69 36.61 -27.97 19.24
N GLU A 70 35.61 -28.72 19.70
CA GLU A 70 35.35 -30.06 19.18
C GLU A 70 34.83 -29.98 17.75
N ALA A 71 35.50 -30.72 16.85
CA ALA A 71 35.14 -30.76 15.45
C ALA A 71 33.79 -31.45 15.27
N SER A 72 32.84 -30.75 14.66
CA SER A 72 31.57 -31.29 14.23
C SER A 72 31.30 -30.91 12.77
N HIS A 73 30.45 -31.69 12.09
CA HIS A 73 30.01 -31.35 10.74
C HIS A 73 29.37 -29.95 10.69
N ALA A 74 28.56 -29.62 11.69
CA ALA A 74 27.95 -28.29 11.82
C ALA A 74 29.00 -27.18 11.92
N LEU A 75 30.06 -27.38 12.71
CA LEU A 75 31.15 -26.41 12.82
C LEU A 75 31.89 -26.22 11.49
N ALA A 76 32.21 -27.32 10.80
CA ALA A 76 32.86 -27.28 9.49
C ALA A 76 32.00 -26.53 8.45
N SER A 77 30.70 -26.81 8.43
CA SER A 77 29.74 -26.14 7.54
C SER A 77 29.66 -24.63 7.83
N ILE A 78 29.58 -24.22 9.09
CA ILE A 78 29.58 -22.79 9.46
C ILE A 78 30.93 -22.12 9.13
N GLN A 79 32.05 -22.83 9.29
CA GLN A 79 33.37 -22.33 8.87
C GLN A 79 33.45 -22.14 7.35
N ALA A 80 32.85 -23.04 6.56
CA ALA A 80 32.75 -22.89 5.11
C ALA A 80 31.88 -21.69 4.70
N VAL A 81 30.81 -21.40 5.44
CA VAL A 81 29.99 -20.18 5.25
C VAL A 81 30.84 -18.93 5.52
N LEU A 82 31.57 -18.90 6.65
CA LEU A 82 32.45 -17.79 7.01
C LEU A 82 33.56 -17.54 5.97
N SER A 83 34.09 -18.60 5.35
CA SER A 83 35.11 -18.50 4.31
C SER A 83 34.56 -18.29 2.90
N LYS A 84 33.22 -18.22 2.72
CA LYS A 84 32.52 -18.15 1.43
C LYS A 84 32.81 -19.35 0.51
N GLN A 85 33.07 -20.52 1.10
CA GLN A 85 33.33 -21.77 0.38
C GLN A 85 32.22 -22.81 0.59
N ALA A 86 31.17 -22.46 1.33
CA ALA A 86 30.02 -23.33 1.53
C ALA A 86 29.29 -23.67 0.22
N SER A 87 28.85 -24.92 0.13
CA SER A 87 27.93 -25.43 -0.87
C SER A 87 26.50 -24.90 -0.65
N TYR A 88 25.63 -25.07 -1.66
CA TYR A 88 24.21 -24.73 -1.56
C TYR A 88 23.52 -25.42 -0.38
N GLU A 89 23.83 -26.69 -0.14
CA GLU A 89 23.28 -27.47 0.98
C GLU A 89 23.71 -26.90 2.34
N GLU A 90 24.97 -26.50 2.47
CA GLU A 90 25.48 -25.88 3.71
C GLU A 90 24.83 -24.52 3.99
N TYR A 91 24.57 -23.72 2.96
CA TYR A 91 23.78 -22.49 3.12
C TYR A 91 22.33 -22.77 3.55
N CYS A 92 21.68 -23.78 2.96
CA CYS A 92 20.32 -24.19 3.37
C CYS A 92 20.27 -24.66 4.83
N ASN A 93 21.29 -25.39 5.28
CA ASN A 93 21.40 -25.92 6.63
C ASN A 93 22.05 -24.97 7.64
N PHE A 94 22.26 -23.70 7.27
CA PHE A 94 22.90 -22.72 8.15
C PHE A 94 22.21 -22.59 9.51
N LEU A 95 20.88 -22.41 9.53
CA LEU A 95 20.13 -22.21 10.77
C LEU A 95 20.13 -23.46 11.68
N PRO A 96 19.90 -24.69 11.18
CA PRO A 96 20.07 -25.90 11.98
C PRO A 96 21.49 -26.08 12.52
N HIS A 97 22.53 -25.88 11.70
CA HIS A 97 23.91 -26.01 12.14
C HIS A 97 24.27 -24.97 13.19
N LEU A 98 23.86 -23.72 13.00
CA LEU A 98 24.07 -22.67 13.99
C LEU A 98 23.28 -22.94 15.28
N SER A 99 22.06 -23.46 15.16
CA SER A 99 21.22 -23.81 16.31
C SER A 99 21.83 -24.93 17.14
N PHE A 100 22.35 -25.97 16.48
CA PHE A 100 23.11 -27.03 17.11
C PHE A 100 24.30 -26.46 17.90
N LEU A 101 25.14 -25.65 17.26
CA LEU A 101 26.32 -25.06 17.92
C LEU A 101 25.95 -24.20 19.13
N CYS A 102 24.84 -23.45 19.07
CA CYS A 102 24.34 -22.69 20.21
C CYS A 102 23.87 -23.59 21.36
N SER A 103 23.19 -24.69 21.04
CA SER A 103 22.68 -25.66 22.03
C SER A 103 23.79 -26.47 22.73
N GLN A 104 25.01 -26.49 22.18
CA GLN A 104 26.12 -27.19 22.84
C GLN A 104 26.65 -26.44 24.07
N ASN A 105 26.49 -25.12 24.13
CA ASN A 105 26.98 -24.32 25.27
C ASN A 105 25.91 -24.03 26.32
N ASN A 106 24.64 -24.12 25.92
CA ASN A 106 23.49 -23.87 26.77
C ASN A 106 22.50 -25.01 26.58
N GLU A 107 22.02 -25.62 27.66
CA GLU A 107 20.99 -26.68 27.60
C GLU A 107 19.66 -26.19 26.98
N ASP A 108 19.55 -24.89 26.68
CA ASP A 108 18.40 -24.26 26.05
C ASP A 108 18.58 -24.07 24.54
N PHE A 109 17.57 -24.53 23.78
CA PHE A 109 17.50 -24.32 22.33
C PHE A 109 17.26 -22.84 21.96
N PRO A 110 17.87 -22.34 20.86
CA PRO A 110 17.69 -20.96 20.40
C PRO A 110 16.26 -20.61 19.96
N LEU A 111 15.94 -19.33 20.09
CA LEU A 111 14.83 -18.65 19.42
C LEU A 111 15.34 -18.12 18.07
N ILE A 112 14.65 -18.46 16.98
CA ILE A 112 14.95 -17.91 15.64
C ILE A 112 13.93 -16.81 15.32
N LEU A 113 14.42 -15.61 15.05
CA LEU A 113 13.64 -14.46 14.63
C LEU A 113 14.04 -14.07 13.21
N ILE A 114 13.10 -14.09 12.28
CA ILE A 114 13.33 -13.73 10.88
C ILE A 114 12.45 -12.55 10.53
N ASP A 115 13.06 -11.47 10.09
CA ASP A 115 12.39 -10.24 9.75
C ASP A 115 12.51 -9.91 8.26
N GLU A 116 11.46 -9.32 7.72
CA GLU A 116 11.29 -8.97 6.32
C GLU A 116 11.57 -10.13 5.35
N TYR A 117 11.12 -11.35 5.68
CA TYR A 117 11.38 -12.56 4.89
C TYR A 117 10.84 -12.48 3.45
N ASP A 118 9.89 -11.60 3.21
CA ASP A 118 9.22 -11.36 1.93
C ASP A 118 9.99 -10.41 1.00
N VAL A 119 10.88 -9.56 1.53
CA VAL A 119 11.63 -8.56 0.74
C VAL A 119 12.50 -9.16 -0.39
N PRO A 120 13.28 -10.24 -0.16
CA PRO A 120 14.06 -10.86 -1.23
C PRO A 120 13.18 -11.41 -2.35
N LEU A 121 11.99 -11.93 -2.00
CA LEU A 121 11.06 -12.54 -2.93
C LEU A 121 10.27 -11.51 -3.72
N GLN A 122 9.87 -10.40 -3.07
CA GLN A 122 9.32 -9.23 -3.75
C GLN A 122 10.33 -8.70 -4.77
N THR A 123 11.61 -8.57 -4.37
CA THR A 123 12.66 -8.10 -5.26
C THR A 123 12.90 -9.05 -6.42
N ALA A 124 12.95 -10.36 -6.15
CA ALA A 124 13.11 -11.39 -7.16
C ALA A 124 11.97 -11.39 -8.19
N TRP A 125 10.74 -11.13 -7.74
CA TRP A 125 9.60 -10.96 -8.64
C TRP A 125 9.75 -9.74 -9.54
N VAL A 126 10.10 -8.56 -8.98
CA VAL A 126 10.29 -7.32 -9.74
C VAL A 126 11.35 -7.48 -10.84
N TYR A 127 12.43 -8.20 -10.56
CA TYR A 127 13.56 -8.35 -11.48
C TYR A 127 13.58 -9.69 -12.24
N GLY A 128 12.56 -10.54 -12.09
CA GLY A 128 12.35 -11.73 -12.92
C GLY A 128 13.18 -12.98 -12.57
N TYR A 129 13.62 -13.14 -11.32
CA TYR A 129 14.34 -14.35 -10.83
C TYR A 129 13.63 -15.01 -9.62
N TYR A 130 12.30 -14.93 -9.59
CA TYR A 130 11.49 -15.41 -8.47
C TYR A 130 11.62 -16.92 -8.22
N GLU A 131 11.69 -17.74 -9.27
CA GLU A 131 11.76 -19.21 -9.16
C GLU A 131 13.05 -19.69 -8.47
N GLU A 132 14.17 -19.03 -8.77
CA GLU A 132 15.45 -19.31 -8.12
C GLU A 132 15.41 -18.93 -6.63
N ALA A 133 14.86 -17.76 -6.33
CA ALA A 133 14.77 -17.26 -4.96
C ALA A 133 13.83 -18.12 -4.10
N ILE A 134 12.63 -18.42 -4.60
CA ILE A 134 11.63 -19.21 -3.86
C ILE A 134 12.14 -20.63 -3.58
N SER A 135 12.88 -21.23 -4.52
CA SER A 135 13.51 -22.55 -4.34
C SER A 135 14.51 -22.55 -3.17
N PHE A 136 15.39 -21.54 -3.10
CA PHE A 136 16.32 -21.38 -1.98
C PHE A 136 15.59 -21.18 -0.65
N PHE A 137 14.65 -20.23 -0.58
CA PHE A 137 13.97 -19.91 0.69
C PHE A 137 13.09 -21.06 1.19
N ARG A 138 12.48 -21.83 0.29
CA ARG A 138 11.75 -23.06 0.65
C ARG A 138 12.65 -24.05 1.38
N ASN A 139 13.84 -24.32 0.83
CA ASN A 139 14.79 -25.26 1.43
C ASN A 139 15.38 -24.71 2.74
N PHE A 140 15.77 -23.43 2.73
CA PHE A 140 16.33 -22.75 3.90
C PHE A 140 15.37 -22.72 5.10
N PHE A 141 14.11 -22.34 4.89
CA PHE A 141 13.12 -22.29 5.96
C PHE A 141 12.57 -23.68 6.34
N SER A 142 12.49 -24.63 5.40
CA SER A 142 12.17 -26.03 5.75
C SER A 142 13.22 -26.59 6.69
N ALA A 143 14.51 -26.46 6.35
CA ALA A 143 15.60 -26.91 7.21
C ALA A 143 15.54 -26.22 8.58
N ALA A 144 15.32 -24.91 8.62
CA ALA A 144 15.30 -24.13 9.85
C ALA A 144 14.17 -24.46 10.83
N PHE A 145 12.95 -24.72 10.33
CA PHE A 145 11.74 -24.79 11.16
C PHE A 145 11.06 -26.16 11.21
N LYS A 146 11.27 -27.01 10.20
CA LYS A 146 10.65 -28.34 10.13
C LYS A 146 11.59 -29.41 10.68
N ASP A 147 12.82 -29.42 10.19
CA ASP A 147 13.77 -30.51 10.42
C ASP A 147 14.82 -30.16 11.48
N ASN A 148 14.68 -29.02 12.18
CA ASN A 148 15.62 -28.55 13.19
C ASN A 148 15.21 -29.03 14.61
N PRO A 149 15.86 -30.06 15.16
CA PRO A 149 15.56 -30.53 16.52
C PRO A 149 16.10 -29.59 17.61
N TYR A 150 16.95 -28.62 17.24
CA TYR A 150 17.59 -27.68 18.16
C TYR A 150 16.89 -26.32 18.16
N LEU A 151 15.59 -26.28 17.86
CA LEU A 151 14.79 -25.06 17.84
C LEU A 151 13.85 -25.01 19.04
N TRP A 152 13.87 -23.91 19.80
CA TRP A 152 12.84 -23.68 20.81
C TRP A 152 11.56 -23.10 20.20
N ARG A 153 11.69 -22.02 19.43
CA ARG A 153 10.57 -21.37 18.75
C ARG A 153 11.09 -20.53 17.58
N GLY A 154 10.27 -20.38 16.55
CA GLY A 154 10.52 -19.52 15.40
C GLY A 154 9.46 -18.43 15.28
N VAL A 155 9.86 -17.21 14.91
CA VAL A 155 8.95 -16.14 14.53
C VAL A 155 9.44 -15.54 13.22
N MET A 156 8.53 -15.38 12.27
CA MET A 156 8.80 -14.74 10.99
C MET A 156 7.88 -13.53 10.82
N THR A 157 8.43 -12.40 10.37
CA THR A 157 7.70 -11.16 10.09
C THR A 157 7.95 -10.73 8.65
N GLY A 158 6.90 -10.23 8.02
CA GLY A 158 6.90 -9.72 6.65
C GLY A 158 5.63 -8.92 6.43
N CYS A 159 5.64 -8.04 5.44
CA CYS A 159 4.44 -7.28 5.08
C CYS A 159 3.42 -8.17 4.35
N LEU A 160 3.92 -9.07 3.51
CA LEU A 160 3.13 -9.90 2.62
C LEU A 160 3.22 -11.36 3.03
N ARG A 161 2.06 -12.02 3.05
CA ARG A 161 2.00 -13.45 3.29
C ARG A 161 2.20 -14.19 1.97
N ILE A 162 3.44 -14.62 1.71
CA ILE A 162 3.68 -15.57 0.63
C ILE A 162 3.00 -16.91 0.94
N SER A 163 2.34 -17.51 -0.06
CA SER A 163 1.53 -18.72 0.10
C SER A 163 2.25 -19.82 0.89
N LYS A 164 1.48 -20.53 1.74
CA LYS A 164 1.97 -21.72 2.47
C LYS A 164 2.48 -22.79 1.51
N GLU A 165 1.90 -22.88 0.30
CA GLU A 165 2.28 -23.88 -0.70
C GLU A 165 3.62 -23.57 -1.38
N SER A 166 4.07 -22.31 -1.40
CA SER A 166 5.28 -21.91 -2.12
C SER A 166 6.55 -21.93 -1.28
N ILE A 167 6.52 -21.60 0.01
CA ILE A 167 7.71 -21.61 0.90
C ILE A 167 7.61 -22.66 1.99
N PHE A 168 6.41 -22.87 2.52
CA PHE A 168 6.18 -23.67 3.73
C PHE A 168 5.60 -25.04 3.41
N THR A 169 5.88 -25.56 2.22
CA THR A 169 5.36 -26.84 1.76
C THR A 169 5.82 -27.94 2.72
N GLY A 170 4.89 -28.50 3.50
CA GLY A 170 5.15 -29.53 4.51
C GLY A 170 5.49 -29.03 5.92
N LEU A 171 5.39 -27.72 6.21
CA LEU A 171 5.42 -27.16 7.56
C LEU A 171 4.00 -27.18 8.16
N ASN A 172 3.72 -28.19 8.98
CA ASN A 172 2.36 -28.45 9.47
C ASN A 172 1.99 -27.65 10.74
N ASN A 173 2.94 -26.98 11.39
CA ASN A 173 2.76 -26.34 12.71
C ASN A 173 2.81 -24.80 12.68
N LEU A 174 2.54 -24.16 11.53
CA LEU A 174 2.61 -22.70 11.40
C LEU A 174 1.31 -22.02 11.86
N GLU A 175 1.36 -21.37 13.03
CA GLU A 175 0.35 -20.38 13.45
C GLU A 175 0.59 -19.07 12.70
N VAL A 176 -0.47 -18.52 12.10
CA VAL A 176 -0.40 -17.27 11.32
C VAL A 176 -1.22 -16.21 12.05
N SER A 177 -0.57 -15.08 12.35
CA SER A 177 -1.26 -13.86 12.77
C SER A 177 -1.10 -12.80 11.70
N SER A 178 -2.19 -12.48 10.99
CA SER A 178 -2.24 -11.38 10.03
C SER A 178 -2.89 -10.14 10.64
N VAL A 179 -2.97 -9.06 9.87
CA VAL A 179 -3.72 -7.85 10.24
C VAL A 179 -5.23 -8.10 10.44
N VAL A 180 -5.76 -9.22 9.97
CA VAL A 180 -7.17 -9.63 10.19
C VAL A 180 -7.32 -10.37 11.52
N SER A 181 -6.24 -10.93 12.05
CA SER A 181 -6.24 -11.74 13.28
C SER A 181 -6.43 -10.88 14.53
N ARG A 182 -7.17 -11.40 15.52
CA ARG A 182 -7.46 -10.66 16.77
C ARG A 182 -6.33 -10.74 17.79
N GLY A 183 -5.52 -11.81 17.77
CA GLY A 183 -4.57 -12.13 18.85
C GLY A 183 -3.56 -11.02 19.18
N PHE A 184 -3.00 -10.36 18.16
CA PHE A 184 -2.00 -9.30 18.32
C PHE A 184 -2.49 -7.93 17.85
N SER A 185 -3.78 -7.79 17.58
CA SER A 185 -4.41 -6.59 16.99
C SER A 185 -3.99 -5.25 17.61
N SER A 186 -3.86 -5.18 18.93
CA SER A 186 -3.52 -3.97 19.67
C SER A 186 -2.02 -3.68 19.82
N HIS A 187 -1.14 -4.52 19.26
CA HIS A 187 0.31 -4.46 19.51
C HIS A 187 1.14 -3.86 18.35
N PHE A 188 0.54 -3.61 17.19
CA PHE A 188 1.24 -3.17 15.97
C PHE A 188 1.05 -1.68 15.62
N GLY A 189 0.53 -0.88 16.55
CA GLY A 189 0.33 0.55 16.36
C GLY A 189 0.12 1.26 17.68
N LEU A 190 -0.13 2.56 17.64
CA LEU A 190 -0.47 3.33 18.83
C LEU A 190 -1.99 3.41 18.99
N SER A 191 -2.48 3.25 20.21
CA SER A 191 -3.88 3.47 20.55
C SER A 191 -4.20 4.96 20.65
N GLN A 192 -5.49 5.31 20.57
CA GLN A 192 -5.96 6.68 20.81
C GLN A 192 -5.49 7.24 22.17
N ALA A 193 -5.50 6.42 23.21
CA ALA A 193 -5.10 6.84 24.55
C ALA A 193 -3.60 7.16 24.62
N GLU A 194 -2.76 6.34 23.98
CA GLU A 194 -1.31 6.59 23.88
C GLU A 194 -1.03 7.87 23.08
N VAL A 195 -1.70 8.05 21.92
CA VAL A 195 -1.55 9.27 21.12
C VAL A 195 -1.98 10.51 21.88
N LYS A 196 -3.13 10.50 22.57
CA LYS A 196 -3.56 11.64 23.40
C LYS A 196 -2.54 11.98 24.49
N THR A 197 -1.97 10.96 25.12
CA THR A 197 -0.93 11.13 26.15
C THR A 197 0.33 11.76 25.56
N LEU A 198 0.79 11.27 24.42
CA LEU A 198 1.95 11.82 23.72
C LEU A 198 1.72 13.27 23.27
N LEU A 199 0.53 13.58 22.74
CA LEU A 199 0.19 14.95 22.33
C LEU A 199 0.23 15.91 23.52
N LEU A 200 -0.31 15.52 24.67
CA LEU A 200 -0.24 16.33 25.89
C LEU A 200 1.22 16.55 26.34
N GLN A 201 2.04 15.51 26.35
CA GLN A 201 3.45 15.60 26.78
C GLN A 201 4.28 16.51 25.89
N TYR A 202 3.93 16.62 24.60
CA TYR A 202 4.63 17.45 23.63
C TYR A 202 3.96 18.83 23.39
N GLY A 203 2.89 19.17 24.13
CA GLY A 203 2.21 20.47 24.01
C GLY A 203 1.34 20.65 22.76
N TYR A 204 0.75 19.55 22.25
CA TYR A 204 -0.11 19.51 21.06
C TYR A 204 -1.55 19.05 21.38
N GLU A 205 -2.01 19.20 22.62
CA GLU A 205 -3.34 18.76 23.06
C GLU A 205 -4.49 19.35 22.22
N GLY A 206 -4.34 20.60 21.74
CA GLY A 206 -5.31 21.25 20.86
C GLY A 206 -5.37 20.71 19.42
N LYS A 207 -4.47 19.79 19.04
CA LYS A 207 -4.40 19.21 17.70
C LYS A 207 -4.94 17.77 17.61
N ALA A 208 -5.49 17.22 18.69
CA ALA A 208 -5.90 15.81 18.76
C ALA A 208 -6.85 15.38 17.63
N GLU A 209 -7.90 16.16 17.35
CA GLU A 209 -8.86 15.85 16.29
C GLU A 209 -8.21 15.88 14.89
N ALA A 210 -7.33 16.85 14.65
CA ALA A 210 -6.62 16.94 13.38
C ALA A 210 -5.62 15.79 13.20
N VAL A 211 -4.90 15.40 14.27
CA VAL A 211 -3.99 14.23 14.28
C VAL A 211 -4.77 12.94 14.05
N GLU A 212 -5.96 12.80 14.65
CA GLU A 212 -6.85 11.66 14.43
C GLU A 212 -7.28 11.56 12.97
N LYS A 213 -7.76 12.65 12.37
CA LYS A 213 -8.14 12.68 10.95
C LYS A 213 -6.97 12.32 10.03
N TRP A 214 -5.76 12.75 10.38
CA TRP A 214 -4.58 12.55 9.54
C TRP A 214 -3.99 11.15 9.64
N TYR A 215 -3.91 10.58 10.84
CA TYR A 215 -3.05 9.43 11.12
C TYR A 215 -3.76 8.25 11.79
N ASN A 216 -5.01 8.41 12.26
CA ASN A 216 -5.80 7.29 12.78
C ASN A 216 -6.58 6.61 11.66
N GLY A 217 -6.83 5.32 11.76
CA GLY A 217 -7.76 4.66 10.85
C GLY A 217 -7.49 3.19 10.63
N TYR A 218 -6.32 2.67 10.98
CA TYR A 218 -5.98 1.28 10.73
C TYR A 218 -6.76 0.35 11.66
N ILE A 219 -7.43 -0.64 11.07
CA ILE A 219 -8.20 -1.65 11.83
C ILE A 219 -7.46 -2.96 11.71
N PHE A 220 -6.80 -3.36 12.80
CA PHE A 220 -6.16 -4.67 12.91
C PHE A 220 -7.04 -5.54 13.78
N GLY A 221 -7.58 -6.65 13.25
CA GLY A 221 -8.61 -7.43 13.91
C GLY A 221 -9.77 -6.56 14.39
N ASN A 222 -9.82 -6.26 15.69
CA ASN A 222 -10.82 -5.40 16.32
C ASN A 222 -10.25 -4.13 16.96
N SER A 223 -8.97 -3.81 16.72
CA SER A 223 -8.27 -2.67 17.30
C SER A 223 -8.09 -1.57 16.26
N LEU A 224 -8.54 -0.36 16.59
CA LEU A 224 -8.25 0.85 15.82
C LEU A 224 -6.93 1.44 16.31
N VAL A 225 -5.96 1.56 15.40
CA VAL A 225 -4.60 2.00 15.71
C VAL A 225 -4.09 3.07 14.75
N TYR A 226 -3.12 3.83 15.22
CA TYR A 226 -2.37 4.82 14.47
C TYR A 226 -1.07 4.22 13.96
N ASN A 227 -0.60 4.70 12.81
CA ASN A 227 0.74 4.44 12.32
C ASN A 227 1.77 5.14 13.25
N PRO A 228 2.68 4.39 13.93
CA PRO A 228 3.65 4.99 14.84
C PRO A 228 4.60 5.98 14.16
N TRP A 229 5.04 5.70 12.93
CA TRP A 229 5.96 6.55 12.19
C TRP A 229 5.37 7.94 11.94
N SER A 230 4.11 8.00 11.50
CA SER A 230 3.44 9.27 11.22
C SER A 230 3.25 10.10 12.48
N ILE A 231 2.88 9.47 13.61
CA ILE A 231 2.76 10.15 14.91
C ILE A 231 4.12 10.68 15.39
N LEU A 232 5.18 9.87 15.35
CA LEU A 232 6.51 10.29 15.79
C LEU A 232 7.02 11.48 14.97
N ASN A 233 6.80 11.47 13.66
CA ASN A 233 7.18 12.59 12.79
C ASN A 233 6.34 13.84 13.04
N PHE A 234 5.04 13.70 13.27
CA PHE A 234 4.19 14.81 13.67
C PHE A 234 4.69 15.42 14.99
N LEU A 235 4.98 14.62 16.01
CA LEU A 235 5.47 15.11 17.30
C LEU A 235 6.81 15.84 17.15
N LYS A 236 7.70 15.32 16.29
CA LYS A 236 9.00 15.92 16.01
C LYS A 236 8.91 17.27 15.29
N HIS A 237 7.97 17.42 14.35
CA HIS A 237 7.95 18.56 13.42
C HIS A 237 6.78 19.53 13.64
N GLY A 238 5.71 19.12 14.32
CA GLY A 238 4.50 19.90 14.57
C GLY A 238 3.61 20.16 13.35
N LEU A 239 3.90 19.52 12.21
CA LEU A 239 3.24 19.73 10.92
C LEU A 239 2.35 18.55 10.54
N LEU A 240 1.14 18.82 10.07
CA LEU A 240 0.26 17.81 9.49
C LEU A 240 0.62 17.66 8.01
N LYS A 241 1.26 16.53 7.67
CA LYS A 241 1.61 16.15 6.30
C LYS A 241 1.75 14.64 6.16
N ALA A 242 1.85 14.17 4.92
CA ALA A 242 2.18 12.78 4.66
C ALA A 242 3.67 12.52 5.01
N TYR A 243 3.89 11.63 5.97
CA TYR A 243 5.20 11.16 6.45
C TYR A 243 5.49 9.73 6.01
N TRP A 244 4.44 8.94 5.83
CA TRP A 244 4.53 7.61 5.23
C TRP A 244 4.56 7.75 3.70
N VAL A 245 5.77 7.93 3.13
CA VAL A 245 5.97 8.02 1.67
C VAL A 245 6.85 6.85 1.26
N ASN A 246 6.29 5.90 0.51
CA ASN A 246 7.01 4.72 0.02
C ASN A 246 7.05 4.73 -1.52
N THR A 247 8.23 4.93 -2.11
CA THR A 247 8.42 5.06 -3.55
C THR A 247 7.98 3.81 -4.32
N SER A 248 8.30 2.61 -3.83
CA SER A 248 7.92 1.34 -4.48
C SER A 248 6.41 1.12 -4.52
N SER A 249 5.67 1.76 -3.62
CA SER A 249 4.22 1.62 -3.55
C SER A 249 3.49 2.60 -4.47
N ASN A 250 4.08 3.76 -4.74
CA ASN A 250 3.59 4.64 -5.78
C ASN A 250 3.61 3.94 -7.15
N ASP A 251 4.66 3.15 -7.42
CA ASP A 251 4.77 2.35 -8.65
C ASP A 251 3.67 1.28 -8.74
N MET A 252 3.16 0.77 -7.62
CA MET A 252 2.09 -0.22 -7.60
C MET A 252 0.71 0.41 -7.76
N VAL A 253 0.42 1.54 -7.11
CA VAL A 253 -0.79 2.33 -7.42
C VAL A 253 -0.77 2.77 -8.88
N TYR A 254 0.40 3.09 -9.41
CA TYR A 254 0.61 3.39 -10.82
C TYR A 254 0.34 2.18 -11.74
N SER A 255 0.87 0.99 -11.41
CA SER A 255 0.55 -0.25 -12.12
C SER A 255 -0.96 -0.54 -12.12
N LEU A 256 -1.66 -0.25 -11.00
CA LEU A 256 -3.12 -0.35 -10.90
C LEU A 256 -3.81 0.53 -11.93
N LEU A 257 -3.40 1.78 -12.07
CA LEU A 257 -3.99 2.72 -13.04
C LEU A 257 -3.77 2.28 -14.49
N GLN A 258 -2.58 1.79 -14.82
CA GLN A 258 -2.23 1.36 -16.17
C GLN A 258 -2.93 0.05 -16.59
N LYS A 259 -2.94 -0.97 -15.72
CA LYS A 259 -3.36 -2.34 -16.08
C LYS A 259 -4.81 -2.66 -15.67
N SER A 260 -5.55 -1.70 -15.11
CA SER A 260 -6.87 -1.94 -14.51
C SER A 260 -8.01 -2.15 -15.51
N SER A 261 -8.86 -3.14 -15.22
CA SER A 261 -10.18 -3.28 -15.80
C SER A 261 -11.09 -2.08 -15.45
N PRO A 262 -12.17 -1.82 -16.23
CA PRO A 262 -13.12 -0.76 -15.92
C PRO A 262 -13.75 -0.84 -14.51
N ASP A 263 -13.88 -2.04 -13.94
CA ASP A 263 -14.40 -2.24 -12.58
C ASP A 263 -13.38 -1.84 -11.52
N SER A 264 -12.09 -2.10 -11.75
CA SER A 264 -11.03 -1.68 -10.82
C SER A 264 -10.88 -0.16 -10.77
N LYS A 265 -11.11 0.52 -11.91
CA LYS A 265 -11.16 1.98 -11.97
C LYS A 265 -12.32 2.53 -11.13
N ARG A 266 -13.51 1.94 -11.24
CA ARG A 266 -14.66 2.29 -10.37
C ARG A 266 -14.31 2.18 -8.89
N MET A 267 -13.68 1.08 -8.51
CA MET A 267 -13.31 0.83 -7.12
C MET A 267 -12.30 1.87 -6.62
N LEU A 268 -11.34 2.28 -7.45
CA LEU A 268 -10.42 3.35 -7.12
C LEU A 268 -11.14 4.70 -6.90
N GLU A 269 -12.10 5.03 -7.76
CA GLU A 269 -12.91 6.25 -7.63
C GLU A 269 -13.69 6.25 -6.31
N ASP A 270 -14.35 5.12 -5.98
CA ASP A 270 -15.09 4.95 -4.73
C ASP A 270 -14.17 5.15 -3.52
N LEU A 271 -12.98 4.53 -3.52
CA LEU A 271 -11.98 4.69 -2.46
C LEU A 271 -11.57 6.16 -2.26
N ILE A 272 -11.28 6.87 -3.34
CA ILE A 272 -10.88 8.27 -3.34
C ILE A 272 -12.03 9.19 -2.86
N ALA A 273 -13.27 8.82 -3.18
CA ALA A 273 -14.49 9.45 -2.69
C ALA A 273 -14.82 9.10 -1.23
N HIS A 274 -13.89 8.48 -0.50
CA HIS A 274 -14.06 8.02 0.90
C HIS A 274 -15.15 6.96 1.07
N LYS A 275 -15.45 6.19 0.02
CA LYS A 275 -16.33 5.02 0.10
C LYS A 275 -15.50 3.75 0.24
N SER A 276 -16.23 2.67 0.50
CA SER A 276 -15.67 1.34 0.65
C SER A 276 -15.95 0.51 -0.60
N ILE A 277 -15.03 -0.39 -0.92
CA ILE A 277 -15.12 -1.34 -2.02
C ILE A 277 -15.24 -2.75 -1.44
N GLU A 278 -15.99 -3.62 -2.09
CA GLU A 278 -16.10 -5.01 -1.67
C GLU A 278 -15.17 -5.89 -2.51
N VAL A 279 -14.32 -6.66 -1.82
CA VAL A 279 -13.31 -7.53 -2.46
C VAL A 279 -13.26 -8.87 -1.72
N PRO A 280 -13.13 -10.01 -2.42
CA PRO A 280 -12.77 -11.27 -1.79
C PRO A 280 -11.45 -11.14 -1.02
N LEU A 281 -11.45 -11.50 0.26
CA LEU A 281 -10.28 -11.45 1.12
C LEU A 281 -9.40 -12.66 0.84
N LEU A 282 -8.27 -12.41 0.17
CA LEU A 282 -7.24 -13.39 -0.13
C LEU A 282 -6.10 -13.19 0.86
N GLU A 283 -6.09 -13.96 1.95
CA GLU A 283 -5.07 -13.78 2.99
C GLU A 283 -3.64 -14.12 2.55
N HIS A 284 -3.47 -14.71 1.37
CA HIS A 284 -2.19 -15.09 0.80
C HIS A 284 -1.94 -14.33 -0.50
N THR A 285 -0.71 -13.85 -0.66
CA THR A 285 -0.25 -13.21 -1.87
C THR A 285 0.37 -14.25 -2.78
N VAL A 286 -0.12 -14.33 -4.02
CA VAL A 286 0.55 -15.02 -5.12
C VAL A 286 1.12 -13.95 -6.03
N PHE A 287 2.42 -13.66 -5.89
CA PHE A 287 3.09 -12.58 -6.62
C PHE A 287 2.88 -12.68 -8.15
N ASP A 288 2.91 -13.91 -8.70
CA ASP A 288 2.70 -14.17 -10.12
C ASP A 288 1.28 -13.84 -10.65
N LEU A 289 0.35 -13.54 -9.73
CA LEU A 289 -1.04 -13.19 -10.03
C LEU A 289 -1.39 -11.73 -9.68
N ILE A 290 -0.50 -10.96 -9.03
CA ILE A 290 -0.79 -9.56 -8.66
C ILE A 290 -1.11 -8.72 -9.90
N ASP A 291 -0.33 -8.90 -10.97
CA ASP A 291 -0.51 -8.19 -12.25
C ASP A 291 -1.62 -8.77 -13.14
N LYS A 292 -2.19 -9.93 -12.77
CA LYS A 292 -3.16 -10.67 -13.59
C LYS A 292 -4.58 -10.65 -13.04
N ASP A 293 -4.75 -10.35 -11.75
CA ASP A 293 -6.06 -10.30 -11.10
C ASP A 293 -6.14 -9.11 -10.14
N ALA A 294 -7.11 -8.23 -10.39
CA ALA A 294 -7.38 -7.05 -9.60
C ALA A 294 -7.62 -7.36 -8.10
N ASN A 295 -8.19 -8.52 -7.78
CA ASN A 295 -8.42 -8.90 -6.39
C ASN A 295 -7.11 -9.08 -5.61
N ASN A 296 -6.09 -9.66 -6.22
CA ASN A 296 -4.77 -9.82 -5.58
C ASN A 296 -4.16 -8.45 -5.27
N LEU A 297 -4.32 -7.49 -6.17
CA LEU A 297 -3.82 -6.13 -6.00
C LEU A 297 -4.53 -5.37 -4.86
N TRP A 298 -5.86 -5.48 -4.75
CA TRP A 298 -6.59 -4.87 -3.63
C TRP A 298 -6.20 -5.47 -2.28
N ASN A 299 -6.03 -6.80 -2.21
CA ASN A 299 -5.52 -7.47 -1.02
C ASN A 299 -4.09 -7.03 -0.70
N PHE A 300 -3.24 -6.91 -1.72
CA PHE A 300 -1.89 -6.38 -1.57
C PHE A 300 -1.89 -4.98 -0.95
N LEU A 301 -2.71 -4.05 -1.47
CA LEU A 301 -2.84 -2.68 -0.94
C LEU A 301 -3.35 -2.69 0.50
N TYR A 302 -4.23 -3.63 0.86
CA TYR A 302 -4.66 -3.83 2.24
C TYR A 302 -3.51 -4.29 3.15
N PHE A 303 -2.79 -5.36 2.79
CA PHE A 303 -1.70 -5.90 3.62
C PHE A 303 -0.51 -4.94 3.73
N THR A 304 -0.29 -4.07 2.75
CA THR A 304 0.75 -3.04 2.79
C THR A 304 0.34 -1.73 3.47
N GLY A 305 -0.90 -1.63 3.96
CA GLY A 305 -1.36 -0.48 4.74
C GLY A 305 -1.88 0.71 3.91
N TYR A 306 -2.17 0.51 2.62
CA TYR A 306 -2.88 1.50 1.80
C TYR A 306 -4.39 1.47 2.03
N LEU A 307 -4.92 0.33 2.47
CA LEU A 307 -6.34 0.17 2.76
C LEU A 307 -6.52 -0.37 4.19
N LYS A 308 -7.71 -0.15 4.74
CA LYS A 308 -8.23 -0.82 5.95
C LYS A 308 -9.44 -1.67 5.57
N ALA A 309 -9.72 -2.70 6.34
CA ALA A 309 -10.99 -3.41 6.27
C ALA A 309 -11.96 -2.81 7.32
N GLU A 310 -13.03 -2.15 6.88
CA GLU A 310 -14.09 -1.68 7.80
C GLU A 310 -14.89 -2.85 8.37
N SER A 311 -15.10 -3.89 7.55
CA SER A 311 -15.73 -5.14 7.96
C SER A 311 -15.22 -6.29 7.13
N VAL A 312 -15.20 -7.49 7.72
CA VAL A 312 -14.96 -8.75 7.02
C VAL A 312 -16.15 -9.67 7.27
N LEU A 313 -16.80 -10.09 6.19
CA LEU A 313 -17.91 -11.03 6.19
C LEU A 313 -17.37 -12.42 5.90
N TYR A 314 -17.72 -13.39 6.76
CA TYR A 314 -17.37 -14.79 6.61
C TYR A 314 -18.65 -15.57 6.25
N PRO A 315 -18.86 -15.92 4.97
CA PRO A 315 -20.01 -16.71 4.55
C PRO A 315 -20.02 -18.10 5.22
N GLU A 316 -21.19 -18.60 5.60
CA GLU A 316 -21.34 -19.93 6.21
C GLU A 316 -21.33 -21.07 5.18
N ASP A 317 -21.53 -20.74 3.90
CA ASP A 317 -21.62 -21.67 2.76
C ASP A 317 -20.25 -22.10 2.20
N GLY A 318 -19.15 -21.65 2.82
CA GLY A 318 -17.79 -21.94 2.39
C GLY A 318 -17.28 -21.08 1.25
N GLU A 319 -18.01 -20.03 0.84
CA GLU A 319 -17.47 -18.99 -0.04
C GLU A 319 -16.28 -18.27 0.62
N LEU A 320 -15.40 -17.69 -0.21
CA LEU A 320 -14.30 -16.86 0.29
C LEU A 320 -14.85 -15.69 1.12
N PRO A 321 -14.20 -15.32 2.24
CA PRO A 321 -14.57 -14.14 3.01
C PRO A 321 -14.54 -12.89 2.13
N LYS A 322 -15.43 -11.93 2.38
CA LYS A 322 -15.50 -10.65 1.65
C LYS A 322 -15.15 -9.52 2.60
N ALA A 323 -14.21 -8.67 2.20
CA ALA A 323 -13.80 -7.49 2.97
C ALA A 323 -14.32 -6.22 2.33
N GLN A 324 -14.76 -5.27 3.16
CA GLN A 324 -15.05 -3.90 2.74
C GLN A 324 -13.80 -3.05 2.96
N PHE A 325 -13.05 -2.81 1.90
CA PHE A 325 -11.82 -2.01 1.96
C PHE A 325 -12.07 -0.53 1.78
N LYS A 326 -11.32 0.29 2.51
CA LYS A 326 -11.40 1.74 2.47
C LYS A 326 -10.03 2.37 2.67
N ILE A 327 -9.83 3.60 2.19
CA ILE A 327 -8.65 4.39 2.55
C ILE A 327 -8.69 4.71 4.05
N PRO A 328 -7.59 4.47 4.81
CA PRO A 328 -7.65 4.55 6.26
C PRO A 328 -7.82 5.97 6.80
N ASN A 329 -7.11 6.94 6.21
CA ASN A 329 -6.94 8.29 6.74
C ASN A 329 -6.55 9.32 5.66
N GLN A 330 -6.44 10.59 6.05
CA GLN A 330 -6.07 11.69 5.14
C GLN A 330 -4.66 11.52 4.55
N GLU A 331 -3.70 11.02 5.33
CA GLU A 331 -2.33 10.81 4.86
C GLU A 331 -2.30 9.86 3.65
N VAL A 332 -2.94 8.71 3.74
CA VAL A 332 -2.97 7.73 2.65
C VAL A 332 -3.81 8.22 1.47
N LEU A 333 -4.90 8.95 1.70
CA LEU A 333 -5.66 9.58 0.62
C LEU A 333 -4.79 10.53 -0.21
N ILE A 334 -3.93 11.31 0.44
CA ILE A 334 -3.01 12.22 -0.25
C ILE A 334 -2.01 11.42 -1.08
N ILE A 335 -1.56 10.25 -0.63
CA ILE A 335 -0.67 9.39 -1.42
C ILE A 335 -1.39 8.92 -2.68
N PHE A 336 -2.61 8.37 -2.58
CA PHE A 336 -3.39 7.98 -3.76
C PHE A 336 -3.58 9.14 -4.75
N LYS A 337 -3.96 10.32 -4.24
CA LYS A 337 -4.07 11.53 -5.07
C LYS A 337 -2.73 11.85 -5.73
N ASN A 338 -1.63 11.86 -4.99
CA ASN A 338 -0.31 12.18 -5.51
C ASN A 338 0.21 11.15 -6.50
N SER A 339 -0.07 9.86 -6.33
CA SER A 339 0.30 8.81 -7.30
C SER A 339 -0.44 9.01 -8.62
N ILE A 340 -1.74 9.37 -8.55
CA ILE A 340 -2.53 9.79 -9.70
C ILE A 340 -1.95 11.07 -10.31
N LEU A 341 -1.56 12.06 -9.49
CA LEU A 341 -0.90 13.29 -9.95
C LEU A 341 0.44 13.03 -10.64
N TYR A 342 1.25 12.11 -10.12
CA TYR A 342 2.56 11.76 -10.66
C TYR A 342 2.44 11.12 -12.05
N TRP A 343 1.40 10.30 -12.28
CA TRP A 343 1.05 9.82 -13.63
C TRP A 343 0.83 10.98 -14.61
N PHE A 344 0.33 12.14 -14.15
CA PHE A 344 0.23 13.36 -14.98
C PHE A 344 1.51 14.21 -15.02
N GLN A 345 2.50 13.96 -14.15
CA GLN A 345 3.73 14.76 -14.11
C GLN A 345 4.80 14.27 -15.07
N GLU A 346 4.87 12.97 -15.38
CA GLU A 346 5.75 12.48 -16.46
C GLU A 346 5.36 13.06 -17.83
N SER A 347 4.15 13.61 -17.96
CA SER A 347 3.66 14.27 -19.17
C SER A 347 3.72 15.80 -19.15
N GLU A 348 3.46 16.53 -18.04
CA GLU A 348 3.58 18.02 -18.03
C GLU A 348 3.56 18.81 -16.67
N GLY A 349 3.97 18.23 -15.54
CA GLY A 349 4.34 18.95 -14.29
C GLY A 349 3.23 19.54 -13.36
N TYR A 350 3.56 19.76 -12.08
CA TYR A 350 2.64 20.22 -11.00
C TYR A 350 1.95 21.58 -11.24
N GLU A 351 2.62 22.50 -11.94
CA GLU A 351 2.08 23.84 -12.22
C GLU A 351 0.86 23.79 -13.15
N SER A 352 0.79 22.81 -14.05
CA SER A 352 -0.35 22.60 -14.94
C SER A 352 -1.65 22.32 -14.17
N LEU A 353 -1.58 21.58 -13.06
CA LEU A 353 -2.74 21.30 -12.22
C LEU A 353 -3.26 22.54 -11.48
N LYS A 354 -2.34 23.37 -10.96
CA LYS A 354 -2.73 24.65 -10.33
C LYS A 354 -3.38 25.59 -11.33
N HIS A 355 -2.86 25.62 -12.56
CA HIS A 355 -3.44 26.43 -13.64
C HIS A 355 -4.84 25.94 -14.00
N LEU A 356 -5.04 24.63 -14.23
CA LEU A 356 -6.38 24.07 -14.43
C LEU A 356 -7.34 24.45 -13.30
N GLN A 357 -6.88 24.32 -12.05
CA GLN A 357 -7.68 24.70 -10.89
C GLN A 357 -8.06 26.20 -10.92
N THR A 358 -7.12 27.06 -11.30
CA THR A 358 -7.33 28.51 -11.38
C THR A 358 -8.30 28.88 -12.50
N TYR A 359 -8.18 28.23 -13.66
CA TYR A 359 -9.08 28.45 -14.79
C TYR A 359 -10.52 28.05 -14.43
N LEU A 360 -10.70 26.90 -13.78
CA LEU A 360 -12.01 26.47 -13.29
C LEU A 360 -12.59 27.41 -12.22
N LYS A 361 -11.77 27.93 -11.29
CA LYS A 361 -12.25 28.92 -10.28
C LYS A 361 -12.82 30.17 -10.92
N ASN A 362 -12.20 30.62 -12.01
CA ASN A 362 -12.48 31.89 -12.67
C ASN A 362 -13.44 31.78 -13.86
N GLY A 363 -13.85 30.56 -14.24
CA GLY A 363 -14.70 30.35 -15.42
C GLY A 363 -13.96 30.48 -16.75
N ASP A 364 -12.62 30.40 -16.75
CA ASP A 364 -11.78 30.50 -17.94
C ASP A 364 -11.76 29.17 -18.70
N GLY A 365 -12.84 28.92 -19.44
CA GLY A 365 -12.99 27.70 -20.23
C GLY A 365 -11.98 27.58 -21.38
N GLU A 366 -11.52 28.70 -21.95
CA GLU A 366 -10.58 28.71 -23.07
C GLU A 366 -9.20 28.21 -22.64
N SER A 367 -8.64 28.80 -21.58
CA SER A 367 -7.34 28.36 -21.03
C SER A 367 -7.43 26.95 -20.45
N PHE A 368 -8.58 26.58 -19.86
CA PHE A 368 -8.83 25.20 -19.41
C PHE A 368 -8.75 24.22 -20.58
N THR A 369 -9.47 24.48 -21.67
CA THR A 369 -9.49 23.62 -22.86
C THR A 369 -8.08 23.39 -23.41
N LEU A 370 -7.32 24.46 -23.64
CA LEU A 370 -5.97 24.37 -24.21
C LEU A 370 -4.99 23.56 -23.35
N LEU A 371 -5.09 23.68 -22.03
CA LEU A 371 -4.22 22.95 -21.11
C LEU A 371 -4.69 21.51 -20.94
N PHE A 372 -6.00 21.27 -20.86
CA PHE A 372 -6.57 19.94 -20.72
C PHE A 372 -6.32 19.08 -21.97
N GLU A 373 -6.48 19.63 -23.17
CA GLU A 373 -6.15 18.97 -24.43
C GLU A 373 -4.70 18.50 -24.48
N ARG A 374 -3.78 19.36 -24.03
CA ARG A 374 -2.35 19.06 -23.98
C ARG A 374 -2.04 17.92 -23.01
N LEU A 375 -2.65 17.95 -21.83
CA LEU A 375 -2.54 16.89 -20.84
C LEU A 375 -3.08 15.55 -21.36
N VAL A 376 -4.23 15.55 -22.04
CA VAL A 376 -4.80 14.35 -22.68
C VAL A 376 -3.85 13.82 -23.76
N SER A 377 -3.32 14.69 -24.62
CA SER A 377 -2.40 14.30 -25.69
C SER A 377 -1.10 13.67 -25.16
N ASN A 378 -0.54 14.25 -24.09
CA ASN A 378 0.77 13.84 -23.57
C ASN A 378 0.71 12.68 -22.57
N SER A 379 -0.40 12.52 -21.86
CA SER A 379 -0.51 11.51 -20.77
C SER A 379 -1.10 10.18 -21.22
N LEU A 380 -1.87 10.13 -22.31
CA LEU A 380 -2.56 8.92 -22.72
C LEU A 380 -1.70 8.07 -23.65
N SER A 381 -1.60 6.75 -23.43
CA SER A 381 -1.00 5.83 -24.41
C SER A 381 -2.08 5.27 -25.36
N TYR A 382 -1.68 4.82 -26.55
CA TYR A 382 -2.64 4.26 -27.53
C TYR A 382 -3.27 2.94 -27.05
N PHE A 383 -2.62 2.24 -26.11
CA PHE A 383 -3.09 0.98 -25.51
C PHE A 383 -4.17 1.19 -24.44
N ASP A 384 -4.21 2.38 -23.80
CA ASP A 384 -5.16 2.69 -22.74
C ASP A 384 -6.60 2.91 -23.23
N VAL A 385 -6.75 3.18 -24.53
CA VAL A 385 -7.98 3.67 -25.16
C VAL A 385 -8.63 2.63 -26.09
N SER A 386 -7.98 1.48 -26.32
CA SER A 386 -8.43 0.44 -27.25
C SER A 386 -9.40 -0.61 -26.64
N GLY A 387 -9.87 -0.40 -25.41
CA GLY A 387 -10.81 -1.31 -24.73
C GLY A 387 -12.27 -1.13 -25.18
N ASN A 388 -13.17 -2.02 -24.71
CA ASN A 388 -14.59 -2.01 -25.06
C ASN A 388 -15.40 -0.82 -24.49
N GLU A 389 -14.84 -0.02 -23.56
CA GLU A 389 -15.51 1.16 -22.96
C GLU A 389 -14.55 2.35 -22.71
N PRO A 390 -14.10 3.05 -23.77
CA PRO A 390 -13.19 4.19 -23.70
C PRO A 390 -13.71 5.38 -22.87
N GLU A 391 -15.02 5.62 -22.84
CA GLU A 391 -15.62 6.74 -22.07
C GLU A 391 -15.30 6.65 -20.58
N ARG A 392 -15.31 5.43 -20.02
CA ARG A 392 -14.96 5.17 -18.62
C ARG A 392 -13.51 5.50 -18.31
N PHE A 393 -12.63 5.32 -19.28
CA PHE A 393 -11.22 5.66 -19.14
C PHE A 393 -11.06 7.19 -19.00
N TYR A 394 -11.68 7.96 -19.90
CA TYR A 394 -11.62 9.42 -19.85
C TYR A 394 -12.31 9.99 -18.61
N HIS A 395 -13.35 9.32 -18.13
CA HIS A 395 -13.97 9.65 -16.86
C HIS A 395 -13.00 9.49 -15.68
N ALA A 396 -12.37 8.33 -15.55
CA ALA A 396 -11.37 8.09 -14.51
C ALA A 396 -10.17 9.04 -14.62
N PHE A 397 -9.72 9.34 -15.85
CA PHE A 397 -8.69 10.36 -16.13
C PHE A 397 -9.09 11.73 -15.59
N THR A 398 -10.29 12.20 -15.97
CA THR A 398 -10.80 13.53 -15.62
C THR A 398 -11.09 13.63 -14.13
N LEU A 399 -11.65 12.58 -13.53
CA LEU A 399 -11.92 12.52 -12.10
C LEU A 399 -10.62 12.48 -11.29
N GLY A 400 -9.62 11.72 -11.73
CA GLY A 400 -8.29 11.68 -11.11
C GLY A 400 -7.64 13.06 -11.02
N LEU A 401 -7.74 13.87 -12.08
CA LEU A 401 -7.32 15.28 -12.08
C LEU A 401 -8.12 16.10 -11.06
N ILE A 402 -9.45 16.03 -11.16
CA ILE A 402 -10.35 16.96 -10.45
C ILE A 402 -10.42 16.66 -8.95
N VAL A 403 -10.24 15.42 -8.50
CA VAL A 403 -10.23 15.10 -7.06
C VAL A 403 -9.08 15.79 -6.32
N SER A 404 -7.97 16.11 -7.00
CA SER A 404 -6.92 16.95 -6.42
C SER A 404 -7.42 18.35 -6.02
N PHE A 405 -8.58 18.78 -6.55
CA PHE A 405 -9.22 20.05 -6.25
C PHE A 405 -10.25 20.03 -5.12
N SER A 406 -10.37 18.90 -4.41
CA SER A 406 -11.31 18.69 -3.30
C SER A 406 -11.15 19.66 -2.12
N ASP A 407 -10.03 20.38 -2.01
CA ASP A 407 -9.89 21.45 -1.02
C ASP A 407 -10.70 22.69 -1.41
N THR A 408 -10.91 22.93 -2.70
CA THR A 408 -11.65 24.08 -3.24
C THR A 408 -13.13 23.74 -3.53
N TRP A 409 -13.44 22.53 -3.99
CA TRP A 409 -14.81 22.10 -4.32
C TRP A 409 -15.22 20.84 -3.55
N HIS A 410 -16.51 20.70 -3.28
CA HIS A 410 -17.16 19.41 -3.06
C HIS A 410 -17.43 18.77 -4.42
N ILE A 411 -16.82 17.61 -4.68
CA ILE A 411 -16.90 16.92 -5.98
C ILE A 411 -17.88 15.77 -5.86
N ARG A 412 -18.81 15.66 -6.81
CA ARG A 412 -19.75 14.53 -6.98
C ARG A 412 -19.59 13.95 -8.37
N SER A 413 -19.78 12.64 -8.53
CA SER A 413 -19.70 11.96 -9.82
C SER A 413 -20.84 10.96 -10.01
N ASN A 414 -21.24 10.71 -11.26
CA ASN A 414 -22.47 9.99 -11.65
C ASN A 414 -22.69 8.62 -10.97
N ARG A 415 -21.62 7.89 -10.63
CA ARG A 415 -21.72 6.53 -10.10
C ARG A 415 -22.18 6.42 -8.63
N GLU A 416 -22.47 7.52 -7.95
CA GLU A 416 -23.05 7.46 -6.60
C GLU A 416 -24.56 7.16 -6.56
N ALA A 417 -25.31 7.25 -7.67
CA ALA A 417 -26.77 7.37 -7.58
C ALA A 417 -27.64 6.66 -8.63
N GLY A 418 -27.08 5.90 -9.58
CA GLY A 418 -27.82 4.94 -10.42
C GLY A 418 -28.96 5.46 -11.33
N ILE A 419 -29.26 6.76 -11.34
CA ILE A 419 -30.43 7.33 -12.02
C ILE A 419 -30.06 8.73 -12.58
N GLY A 420 -29.31 8.77 -13.67
CA GLY A 420 -29.20 9.93 -14.59
C GLY A 420 -28.62 11.24 -14.03
N ARG A 421 -27.41 11.23 -13.45
CA ARG A 421 -26.66 12.46 -13.09
C ARG A 421 -25.61 12.82 -14.14
N CYS A 422 -24.96 13.97 -14.01
CA CYS A 422 -23.80 14.36 -14.83
C CYS A 422 -22.57 13.53 -14.45
N ASP A 423 -21.60 13.45 -15.36
CA ASP A 423 -20.35 12.74 -15.09
C ASP A 423 -19.60 13.34 -13.88
N ILE A 424 -19.39 14.66 -13.84
CA ILE A 424 -18.73 15.35 -12.73
C ILE A 424 -19.46 16.65 -12.38
N LEU A 425 -19.76 16.83 -11.09
CA LEU A 425 -20.31 18.04 -10.50
C LEU A 425 -19.36 18.59 -9.44
N MET A 426 -19.01 19.86 -9.50
CA MET A 426 -18.11 20.51 -8.55
C MET A 426 -18.83 21.70 -7.91
N ILE A 427 -19.17 21.57 -6.63
CA ILE A 427 -19.82 22.62 -5.83
C ILE A 427 -18.71 23.39 -5.09
N PRO A 428 -18.51 24.69 -5.35
CA PRO A 428 -17.40 25.44 -4.78
C PRO A 428 -17.64 25.67 -3.30
N LYS A 429 -16.59 25.56 -2.48
CA LYS A 429 -16.66 25.91 -1.05
C LYS A 429 -16.67 27.42 -0.82
N ASN A 430 -16.08 28.18 -1.76
CA ASN A 430 -16.17 29.64 -1.80
C ASN A 430 -17.24 30.05 -2.85
N PRO A 431 -18.32 30.74 -2.47
CA PRO A 431 -19.37 31.17 -3.39
C PRO A 431 -18.91 32.05 -4.57
N ASP A 432 -17.76 32.72 -4.46
CA ASP A 432 -17.22 33.57 -5.53
C ASP A 432 -16.67 32.77 -6.73
N HIS A 433 -16.29 31.51 -6.50
CA HIS A 433 -15.79 30.61 -7.53
C HIS A 433 -16.95 30.00 -8.33
N PHE A 434 -16.67 29.60 -9.56
CA PHE A 434 -17.65 28.89 -10.38
C PHE A 434 -17.95 27.50 -9.81
N GLY A 435 -19.24 27.13 -9.79
CA GLY A 435 -19.63 25.73 -9.81
C GLY A 435 -19.37 25.16 -11.19
N VAL A 436 -18.91 23.91 -11.28
CA VAL A 436 -18.52 23.30 -12.55
C VAL A 436 -19.36 22.04 -12.79
N VAL A 437 -19.87 21.90 -14.00
CA VAL A 437 -20.45 20.64 -14.49
C VAL A 437 -19.68 20.18 -15.71
N ILE A 438 -19.25 18.92 -15.71
CA ILE A 438 -18.52 18.31 -16.81
C ILE A 438 -19.26 17.05 -17.25
N GLU A 439 -19.49 16.93 -18.55
CA GLU A 439 -20.03 15.75 -19.21
C GLU A 439 -19.05 15.28 -20.29
N LEU A 440 -18.82 13.97 -20.35
CA LEU A 440 -17.85 13.35 -21.22
C LEU A 440 -18.57 12.46 -22.25
N LYS A 441 -18.06 12.42 -23.48
CA LYS A 441 -18.53 11.52 -24.54
C LYS A 441 -17.36 10.93 -25.29
N THR A 442 -17.43 9.65 -25.63
CA THR A 442 -16.52 9.09 -26.64
C THR A 442 -17.10 9.26 -28.04
N PHE A 443 -16.26 9.69 -28.98
CA PHE A 443 -16.59 9.72 -30.39
C PHE A 443 -16.78 8.29 -30.93
N HIS A 444 -17.94 8.03 -31.52
CA HIS A 444 -18.26 6.83 -32.26
C HIS A 444 -18.49 7.17 -33.75
N PRO A 445 -17.60 6.72 -34.66
CA PRO A 445 -17.69 7.08 -36.08
C PRO A 445 -18.97 6.58 -36.79
N LYS A 446 -19.75 5.71 -36.14
CA LYS A 446 -21.07 5.26 -36.63
C LYS A 446 -22.21 6.24 -36.30
N PHE A 447 -22.05 7.06 -35.27
CA PHE A 447 -23.11 7.90 -34.70
C PHE A 447 -22.77 9.40 -34.68
N GLU A 448 -21.50 9.75 -34.85
CA GLU A 448 -21.00 11.12 -34.92
C GLU A 448 -20.14 11.33 -36.17
N LYS A 449 -20.18 12.54 -36.73
CA LYS A 449 -19.39 12.97 -37.90
C LYS A 449 -17.96 13.31 -37.52
N ASP A 450 -17.77 13.97 -36.39
CA ASP A 450 -16.48 14.40 -35.87
C ASP A 450 -16.48 14.48 -34.34
N LEU A 451 -15.30 14.76 -33.77
CA LEU A 451 -15.10 14.89 -32.33
C LEU A 451 -15.93 16.02 -31.72
N ARG A 452 -16.17 17.08 -32.49
CA ARG A 452 -16.96 18.23 -32.08
C ARG A 452 -18.42 17.86 -31.86
N GLU A 453 -18.99 17.00 -32.70
CA GLU A 453 -20.36 16.50 -32.52
C GLU A 453 -20.50 15.69 -31.22
N ALA A 454 -19.47 14.94 -30.80
CA ALA A 454 -19.47 14.28 -29.50
C ALA A 454 -19.48 15.29 -28.34
N ALA A 455 -18.67 16.35 -28.42
CA ALA A 455 -18.68 17.44 -27.43
C ALA A 455 -20.01 18.20 -27.40
N GLN A 456 -20.64 18.41 -28.56
CA GLN A 456 -21.99 19.00 -28.67
C GLN A 456 -23.04 18.13 -28.01
N LYS A 457 -23.00 16.80 -28.21
CA LYS A 457 -23.91 15.86 -27.51
C LYS A 457 -23.71 15.91 -26.00
N ALA A 458 -22.48 16.05 -25.51
CA ALA A 458 -22.19 16.23 -24.09
C ALA A 458 -22.81 17.53 -23.55
N MET A 459 -22.61 18.66 -24.24
CA MET A 459 -23.24 19.94 -23.89
C MET A 459 -24.78 19.86 -23.91
N GLN A 460 -25.35 19.26 -24.96
CA GLN A 460 -26.80 19.09 -25.07
C GLN A 460 -27.35 18.28 -23.90
N GLN A 461 -26.64 17.23 -23.48
CA GLN A 461 -27.03 16.44 -22.33
C GLN A 461 -27.01 17.26 -21.03
N ILE A 462 -26.04 18.18 -20.85
CA ILE A 462 -26.00 19.10 -19.70
C ILE A 462 -27.25 19.98 -19.67
N GLU A 463 -27.65 20.53 -20.82
CA GLU A 463 -28.85 21.37 -20.94
C GLU A 463 -30.14 20.58 -20.70
N ASP A 464 -30.32 19.47 -21.40
CA ASP A 464 -31.53 18.64 -21.37
C ASP A 464 -31.82 18.12 -19.96
N ARG A 465 -30.75 17.79 -19.22
CA ARG A 465 -30.84 17.29 -17.84
C ARG A 465 -30.81 18.40 -16.79
N GLN A 466 -30.58 19.64 -17.21
CA GLN A 466 -30.59 20.84 -16.36
C GLN A 466 -29.62 20.75 -15.17
N TYR A 467 -28.46 20.13 -15.35
CA TYR A 467 -27.50 19.91 -14.26
C TYR A 467 -27.03 21.21 -13.58
N ALA A 468 -26.97 22.32 -14.33
CA ALA A 468 -26.67 23.64 -13.78
C ALA A 468 -27.66 24.06 -12.67
N LYS A 469 -28.93 23.64 -12.73
CA LYS A 469 -29.91 23.93 -11.67
C LYS A 469 -29.55 23.28 -10.34
N GLU A 470 -28.91 22.11 -10.35
CA GLU A 470 -28.45 21.48 -9.11
C GLU A 470 -27.38 22.33 -8.43
N LEU A 471 -26.42 22.89 -9.18
CA LEU A 471 -25.42 23.81 -8.65
C LEU A 471 -26.04 25.10 -8.09
N ILE A 472 -26.99 25.69 -8.83
CA ILE A 472 -27.70 26.90 -8.38
C ILE A 472 -28.47 26.63 -7.09
N ASN A 473 -29.17 25.49 -6.99
CA ASN A 473 -29.89 25.08 -5.77
C ASN A 473 -28.95 24.84 -4.57
N GLN A 474 -27.68 24.51 -4.82
CA GLN A 474 -26.63 24.38 -3.79
C GLN A 474 -25.96 25.74 -3.46
N GLY A 475 -26.47 26.85 -4.00
CA GLY A 475 -26.01 28.21 -3.69
C GLY A 475 -24.94 28.76 -4.65
N CYS A 476 -24.66 28.10 -5.78
CA CYS A 476 -23.71 28.62 -6.76
C CYS A 476 -24.33 29.79 -7.53
N GLN A 477 -23.64 30.94 -7.54
CA GLN A 477 -24.05 32.11 -8.32
C GLN A 477 -23.56 32.05 -9.77
N LYS A 478 -22.46 31.34 -10.02
CA LYS A 478 -21.84 31.21 -11.34
C LYS A 478 -21.63 29.74 -11.65
N VAL A 479 -21.92 29.34 -12.89
CA VAL A 479 -21.79 27.95 -13.33
C VAL A 479 -21.00 27.88 -14.62
N LEU A 480 -19.98 27.04 -14.67
CA LEU A 480 -19.22 26.71 -15.87
C LEU A 480 -19.66 25.31 -16.33
N LYS A 481 -20.23 25.23 -17.53
CA LYS A 481 -20.59 23.98 -18.21
C LYS A 481 -19.46 23.58 -19.13
N ILE A 482 -19.09 22.30 -19.13
CA ILE A 482 -18.02 21.75 -19.97
C ILE A 482 -18.52 20.43 -20.57
N GLY A 483 -18.62 20.37 -21.90
CA GLY A 483 -18.90 19.15 -22.65
C GLY A 483 -17.66 18.74 -23.43
N ALA A 484 -17.13 17.55 -23.16
CA ALA A 484 -15.90 17.06 -23.77
C ALA A 484 -16.16 15.80 -24.61
N GLY A 485 -15.72 15.83 -25.87
CA GLY A 485 -15.72 14.69 -26.79
C GLY A 485 -14.32 14.11 -26.94
N PHE A 486 -14.14 12.79 -26.81
CA PHE A 486 -12.83 12.14 -26.84
C PHE A 486 -12.67 11.12 -27.98
N MET A 487 -11.47 11.03 -28.56
CA MET A 487 -11.05 10.02 -29.54
C MET A 487 -9.55 9.73 -29.41
N GLY A 488 -9.17 8.54 -28.94
CA GLY A 488 -7.76 8.20 -28.74
C GLY A 488 -7.07 9.16 -27.75
N LYS A 489 -6.15 9.97 -28.26
CA LYS A 489 -5.45 11.00 -27.48
C LYS A 489 -5.97 12.42 -27.76
N GLN A 490 -7.08 12.54 -28.48
CA GLN A 490 -7.68 13.81 -28.86
C GLN A 490 -8.93 14.05 -28.02
N VAL A 491 -9.13 15.31 -27.63
CA VAL A 491 -10.35 15.79 -27.00
C VAL A 491 -10.75 17.10 -27.69
N ASP A 492 -12.04 17.32 -27.91
CA ASP A 492 -12.62 18.62 -28.26
C ASP A 492 -13.54 19.03 -27.10
N ILE A 493 -13.45 20.27 -26.64
CA ILE A 493 -14.17 20.77 -25.49
C ILE A 493 -15.00 21.98 -25.89
N LEU A 494 -16.28 21.92 -25.56
CA LEU A 494 -17.18 23.06 -25.56
C LEU A 494 -17.42 23.50 -24.13
N PHE A 495 -17.53 24.81 -23.93
CA PHE A 495 -17.79 25.38 -22.62
C PHE A 495 -18.75 26.56 -22.68
N GLU A 496 -19.47 26.78 -21.59
CA GLU A 496 -20.38 27.92 -21.42
C GLU A 496 -20.36 28.38 -19.96
N ALA A 497 -20.12 29.68 -19.75
CA ALA A 497 -20.18 30.31 -18.43
C ALA A 497 -21.54 31.01 -18.24
N CYS A 498 -22.27 30.64 -17.20
CA CYS A 498 -23.53 31.24 -16.80
C CYS A 498 -23.34 32.06 -15.51
N HIS A 499 -24.03 33.20 -15.44
CA HIS A 499 -24.02 34.15 -14.32
C HIS A 499 -25.42 34.37 -13.76
#